data_AF-A0A497H1V2-F1
#
_entry.id   AF-A0A497H1V2-F1
#
_cell.length_a   1.000
_cell.length_b   1.000
_cell.length_c   1.000
_cell.angle_alpha   90.00
_cell.angle_beta   90.00
_cell.angle_gamma   90.00
#
_symmetry.space_group_name_H-M   'P 1'
#
loop_
_entity.id
_entity.type
_entity.pdbx_description
1 polymer ?
#
loop_
_entity_poly.entity_id
_entity_poly.type
_entity_poly.pdbx_seq_one_letter_code
_entity_poly.pdbx_strand_id
1 'polypeptide(L)'
;MKIIKSIEELERYFVDDVEKLVYKDDGGIKKIELIDDDFKILCDIKTEKSIYARGSLYVAGSLETDGDLIFEENGKEDIVYIKVLGNLKVGKDLISIGNGEVSALGEIDVSGDIEVNWIFGRNITAKGHISVGGCISSDGDIVSGAFIDCQNMIRADGNIIAKEYINIDFNNQKIFAGLWDDCEESAGMISCKKLNATVGHGKVRVNPD
;
A
#
# COMPACT_ATOMS: atom_id res chain seq x y z
N MET A 1 -10.85 -2.16 -19.37
CA MET A 1 -9.82 -1.17 -18.98
C MET A 1 -9.99 0.14 -19.73
N LYS A 2 -10.21 1.24 -19.00
CA LYS A 2 -10.32 2.61 -19.52
C LYS A 2 -8.97 3.33 -19.37
N ILE A 3 -8.61 4.18 -20.34
CA ILE A 3 -7.33 4.93 -20.33
C ILE A 3 -7.64 6.42 -20.21
N ILE A 4 -7.03 7.07 -19.23
CA ILE A 4 -7.16 8.49 -18.92
C ILE A 4 -5.78 9.12 -19.03
N LYS A 5 -5.65 10.14 -19.87
CA LYS A 5 -4.35 10.75 -20.22
C LYS A 5 -4.06 12.03 -19.44
N SER A 6 -5.06 12.60 -18.79
CA SER A 6 -4.96 13.86 -18.06
C SER A 6 -5.99 13.95 -16.95
N ILE A 7 -5.77 14.84 -15.98
CA ILE A 7 -6.73 15.08 -14.90
C ILE A 7 -7.98 15.78 -15.43
N GLU A 8 -7.87 16.61 -16.48
CA GLU A 8 -9.02 17.24 -17.12
C GLU A 8 -9.89 16.19 -17.84
N GLU A 9 -9.28 15.15 -18.42
CA GLU A 9 -10.00 14.01 -18.99
C GLU A 9 -10.68 13.18 -17.89
N LEU A 10 -10.00 12.98 -16.75
CA LEU A 10 -10.58 12.36 -15.55
C LEU A 10 -11.81 13.15 -15.09
N GLU A 11 -11.69 14.47 -14.92
CA GLU A 11 -12.76 15.36 -14.48
C GLU A 11 -13.94 15.40 -15.47
N ARG A 12 -13.67 15.46 -16.79
CA ARG A 12 -14.73 15.41 -17.82
C ARG A 12 -15.46 14.09 -17.83
N TYR A 13 -14.71 12.98 -17.69
CA TYR A 13 -15.27 11.63 -17.67
C TYR A 13 -16.32 11.48 -16.55
N PHE A 14 -16.13 12.16 -15.42
CA PHE A 14 -17.07 12.14 -14.29
C PHE A 14 -18.18 13.20 -14.34
N VAL A 15 -18.16 14.13 -15.30
CA VAL A 15 -19.27 15.09 -15.49
C VAL A 15 -20.36 14.50 -16.39
N ASP A 16 -20.01 13.60 -17.31
CA ASP A 16 -20.93 13.12 -18.35
C ASP A 16 -21.56 11.73 -18.06
N ASP A 17 -20.94 10.88 -17.22
CA ASP A 17 -21.45 9.55 -16.84
C ASP A 17 -22.04 9.59 -15.40
N VAL A 18 -23.36 9.79 -15.28
CA VAL A 18 -24.11 9.96 -14.01
C VAL A 18 -24.00 8.76 -13.04
N GLU A 19 -23.56 7.59 -13.52
CA GLU A 19 -23.37 6.37 -12.70
C GLU A 19 -21.98 6.26 -12.06
N LYS A 20 -21.03 7.13 -12.39
CA LYS A 20 -19.66 7.14 -11.82
C LYS A 20 -19.48 8.45 -11.05
N LEU A 21 -20.05 8.51 -9.84
CA LEU A 21 -20.23 9.75 -9.10
C LEU A 21 -18.92 10.31 -8.51
N VAL A 22 -18.52 11.48 -9.01
CA VAL A 22 -17.87 12.48 -8.17
C VAL A 22 -18.97 13.22 -7.40
N TYR A 23 -19.08 13.01 -6.08
CA TYR A 23 -19.93 13.87 -5.26
C TYR A 23 -19.38 15.31 -5.31
N LYS A 24 -20.03 16.17 -6.10
CA LYS A 24 -19.92 17.63 -6.03
C LYS A 24 -21.10 18.14 -5.21
N ASP A 25 -20.82 18.78 -4.08
CA ASP A 25 -21.80 19.54 -3.33
C ASP A 25 -21.15 20.89 -3.00
N ASP A 26 -21.78 21.98 -3.47
CA ASP A 26 -21.55 23.44 -3.32
C ASP A 26 -20.13 24.01 -3.04
N GLY A 27 -19.05 23.22 -3.20
CA GLY A 27 -17.68 23.60 -2.81
C GLY A 27 -16.54 22.69 -3.30
N GLY A 28 -16.79 21.76 -4.24
CA GLY A 28 -15.73 20.98 -4.91
C GLY A 28 -15.92 19.46 -4.91
N ILE A 29 -14.97 18.75 -5.54
CA ILE A 29 -14.88 17.27 -5.58
C ILE A 29 -14.59 16.78 -4.15
N LYS A 30 -15.43 15.90 -3.59
CA LYS A 30 -15.24 15.34 -2.22
C LYS A 30 -14.76 13.89 -2.18
N LYS A 31 -14.90 13.14 -3.28
CA LYS A 31 -14.55 11.72 -3.42
C LYS A 31 -14.40 11.39 -4.91
N ILE A 32 -13.45 10.54 -5.27
CA ILE A 32 -13.33 9.99 -6.62
C ILE A 32 -13.77 8.52 -6.55
N GLU A 33 -14.90 8.17 -7.18
CA GLU A 33 -15.38 6.79 -7.27
C GLU A 33 -15.15 6.23 -8.68
N LEU A 34 -14.29 5.21 -8.76
CA LEU A 34 -13.99 4.50 -9.99
C LEU A 34 -14.81 3.20 -10.02
N ILE A 35 -16.03 3.26 -10.56
CA ILE A 35 -17.00 2.15 -10.46
C ILE A 35 -16.94 1.24 -11.71
N ASP A 36 -16.93 -0.08 -11.48
CA ASP A 36 -17.20 -1.20 -12.42
C ASP A 36 -16.20 -1.48 -13.57
N ASP A 37 -15.08 -0.77 -13.62
CA ASP A 37 -14.04 -0.94 -14.64
C ASP A 37 -12.64 -0.84 -14.03
N ASP A 38 -11.65 -1.44 -14.69
CA ASP A 38 -10.25 -1.12 -14.41
C ASP A 38 -9.87 0.19 -15.09
N PHE A 39 -9.08 0.99 -14.40
CA PHE A 39 -8.64 2.31 -14.84
C PHE A 39 -7.14 2.35 -15.01
N LYS A 40 -6.69 2.95 -16.11
CA LYS A 40 -5.29 3.29 -16.35
C LYS A 40 -5.16 4.80 -16.50
N ILE A 41 -4.47 5.44 -15.58
CA ILE A 41 -4.20 6.88 -15.55
C ILE A 41 -2.74 7.10 -15.92
N LEU A 42 -2.47 7.86 -16.98
CA LEU A 42 -1.13 8.03 -17.54
C LEU A 42 -0.34 9.21 -16.97
N CYS A 43 -0.88 9.87 -15.94
CA CYS A 43 -0.30 11.04 -15.29
C CYS A 43 -0.27 10.86 -13.78
N ASP A 44 0.28 11.86 -13.08
CA ASP A 44 0.14 11.97 -11.63
C ASP A 44 -1.32 12.23 -11.25
N ILE A 45 -1.71 11.75 -10.07
CA ILE A 45 -2.98 12.03 -9.41
C ILE A 45 -2.66 12.67 -8.08
N LYS A 46 -3.24 13.85 -7.82
CA LYS A 46 -3.19 14.48 -6.51
C LYS A 46 -4.57 14.98 -6.13
N THR A 47 -5.03 14.64 -4.94
CA THR A 47 -6.34 15.06 -4.44
C THR A 47 -6.32 15.24 -2.92
N GLU A 48 -7.10 16.17 -2.39
CA GLU A 48 -7.29 16.32 -0.94
C GLU A 48 -8.33 15.32 -0.39
N LYS A 49 -8.84 14.41 -1.23
CA LYS A 49 -10.04 13.61 -0.97
C LYS A 49 -9.77 12.12 -1.07
N SER A 50 -10.55 11.33 -0.34
CA SER A 50 -10.47 9.88 -0.44
C SER A 50 -10.78 9.40 -1.88
N ILE A 51 -10.05 8.38 -2.31
CA ILE A 51 -10.23 7.69 -3.57
C ILE A 51 -10.85 6.32 -3.27
N TYR A 52 -11.89 5.98 -4.02
CA TYR A 52 -12.54 4.69 -3.95
C TYR A 52 -12.50 4.02 -5.32
N ALA A 53 -11.89 2.85 -5.41
CA ALA A 53 -11.78 2.11 -6.67
C ALA A 53 -12.42 0.73 -6.58
N ARG A 54 -13.44 0.49 -7.42
CA ARG A 54 -14.06 -0.82 -7.58
C ARG A 54 -13.54 -1.45 -8.88
N GLY A 55 -12.51 -2.28 -8.76
CA GLY A 55 -11.68 -2.75 -9.87
C GLY A 55 -10.26 -2.20 -9.81
N SER A 56 -9.43 -2.62 -10.78
CA SER A 56 -7.99 -2.35 -10.73
C SER A 56 -7.65 -0.92 -11.16
N LEU A 57 -6.73 -0.26 -10.45
CA LEU A 57 -6.23 1.09 -10.75
C LEU A 57 -4.73 1.05 -11.07
N TYR A 58 -4.38 1.50 -12.28
CA TYR A 58 -3.02 1.60 -12.78
C TYR A 58 -2.67 3.08 -12.98
N VAL A 59 -1.62 3.57 -12.33
CA VAL A 59 -1.18 4.97 -12.41
C VAL A 59 0.26 5.00 -12.91
N ALA A 60 0.49 5.61 -14.08
CA ALA A 60 1.82 5.73 -14.67
C ALA A 60 2.69 6.81 -14.01
N GLY A 61 2.06 7.73 -13.27
CA GLY A 61 2.72 8.70 -12.40
C GLY A 61 2.68 8.29 -10.93
N SER A 62 2.71 9.29 -10.05
CA SER A 62 2.46 9.15 -8.62
C SER A 62 0.96 9.30 -8.30
N LEU A 63 0.52 8.69 -7.19
CA LEU A 63 -0.83 8.88 -6.64
C LEU A 63 -0.68 9.47 -5.23
N GLU A 64 -1.29 10.63 -5.01
CA GLU A 64 -1.34 11.31 -3.72
C GLU A 64 -2.79 11.63 -3.35
N THR A 65 -3.23 11.18 -2.19
CA THR A 65 -4.50 11.57 -1.59
C THR A 65 -4.30 12.02 -0.14
N ASP A 66 -4.92 13.11 0.31
CA ASP A 66 -4.96 13.46 1.75
C ASP A 66 -6.00 12.62 2.53
N GLY A 67 -6.87 11.91 1.81
CA GLY A 67 -7.88 11.03 2.37
C GLY A 67 -7.43 9.57 2.39
N ASP A 68 -8.42 8.69 2.39
CA ASP A 68 -8.25 7.24 2.32
C ASP A 68 -8.07 6.80 0.87
N LEU A 69 -7.33 5.72 0.63
CA LEU A 69 -7.38 4.99 -0.62
C LEU A 69 -8.02 3.63 -0.35
N ILE A 70 -9.26 3.48 -0.78
CA ILE A 70 -10.05 2.26 -0.59
C ILE A 70 -10.26 1.61 -1.94
N PHE A 71 -10.06 0.30 -2.03
CA PHE A 71 -10.33 -0.43 -3.25
C PHE A 71 -10.91 -1.82 -2.98
N GLU A 72 -11.73 -2.30 -3.91
CA GLU A 72 -12.43 -3.57 -3.77
C GLU A 72 -12.67 -4.25 -5.11
N GLU A 73 -13.00 -5.54 -5.05
CA GLU A 73 -13.42 -6.34 -6.18
C GLU A 73 -14.69 -5.79 -6.87
N ASN A 74 -14.66 -5.72 -8.20
CA ASN A 74 -15.83 -5.38 -9.03
C ASN A 74 -16.67 -6.61 -9.40
N GLY A 75 -16.38 -7.79 -8.84
CA GLY A 75 -17.03 -9.07 -9.14
C GLY A 75 -16.60 -9.74 -10.44
N LYS A 76 -15.58 -9.20 -11.15
CA LYS A 76 -15.03 -9.80 -12.39
C LYS A 76 -13.67 -10.46 -12.18
N GLU A 77 -12.89 -9.99 -11.22
CA GLU A 77 -11.52 -10.46 -10.94
C GLU A 77 -11.43 -11.04 -9.53
N ASP A 78 -10.65 -12.11 -9.38
CA ASP A 78 -10.34 -12.72 -8.07
C ASP A 78 -9.30 -11.93 -7.29
N ILE A 79 -8.59 -10.98 -7.94
CA ILE A 79 -7.58 -10.11 -7.35
C ILE A 79 -7.72 -8.72 -7.97
N VAL A 80 -7.75 -7.67 -7.14
CA VAL A 80 -7.72 -6.27 -7.59
C VAL A 80 -6.36 -5.65 -7.34
N TYR A 81 -5.89 -4.86 -8.30
CA TYR A 81 -4.58 -4.24 -8.23
C TYR A 81 -4.65 -2.71 -8.10
N ILE A 82 -3.84 -2.16 -7.20
CA ILE A 82 -3.37 -0.78 -7.28
C ILE A 82 -1.91 -0.83 -7.72
N LYS A 83 -1.59 -0.33 -8.92
CA LYS A 83 -0.21 -0.28 -9.44
C LYS A 83 0.18 1.15 -9.77
N VAL A 84 1.20 1.67 -9.08
CA VAL A 84 1.69 3.04 -9.22
C VAL A 84 3.15 3.00 -9.68
N LEU A 85 3.49 3.64 -10.80
CA LEU A 85 4.89 3.66 -11.27
C LEU A 85 5.72 4.73 -10.57
N GLY A 86 5.08 5.72 -9.93
CA GLY A 86 5.71 6.70 -9.05
C GLY A 86 5.56 6.34 -7.57
N ASN A 87 5.39 7.38 -6.74
CA ASN A 87 5.12 7.23 -5.32
C ASN A 87 3.62 7.07 -5.06
N LEU A 88 3.27 6.32 -4.03
CA LEU A 88 1.91 6.21 -3.49
C LEU A 88 1.88 6.89 -2.12
N LYS A 89 1.13 7.97 -1.98
CA LYS A 89 0.94 8.72 -0.74
C LYS A 89 -0.52 8.75 -0.34
N VAL A 90 -0.81 8.33 0.89
CA VAL A 90 -2.18 8.28 1.43
C VAL A 90 -2.20 8.98 2.79
N GLY A 91 -2.99 10.05 2.90
CA GLY A 91 -3.05 10.91 4.08
C GLY A 91 -3.79 10.29 5.26
N LYS A 92 -4.56 9.24 5.01
CA LYS A 92 -5.22 8.40 6.01
C LYS A 92 -4.91 6.93 5.77
N ASP A 93 -5.91 6.10 5.51
CA ASP A 93 -5.78 4.65 5.46
C ASP A 93 -5.75 4.13 4.03
N LEU A 94 -4.94 3.09 3.80
CA LEU A 94 -4.88 2.31 2.57
C LEU A 94 -5.55 0.96 2.81
N ILE A 95 -6.72 0.75 2.21
CA ILE A 95 -7.60 -0.38 2.53
C ILE A 95 -7.98 -1.14 1.26
N SER A 96 -7.78 -2.45 1.28
CA SER A 96 -8.38 -3.40 0.34
C SER A 96 -9.56 -4.12 0.98
N ILE A 97 -10.71 -4.12 0.32
CA ILE A 97 -11.84 -4.99 0.67
C ILE A 97 -11.79 -6.21 -0.26
N GLY A 98 -11.50 -7.38 0.31
CA GLY A 98 -11.27 -8.60 -0.45
C GLY A 98 -9.80 -8.77 -0.83
N ASN A 99 -9.55 -9.38 -1.99
CA ASN A 99 -8.24 -9.85 -2.38
C ASN A 99 -7.45 -8.80 -3.16
N GLY A 100 -6.83 -7.84 -2.46
CA GLY A 100 -6.15 -6.71 -3.10
C GLY A 100 -4.63 -6.72 -3.02
N GLU A 101 -3.98 -6.39 -4.12
CA GLU A 101 -2.54 -6.16 -4.22
C GLU A 101 -2.24 -4.67 -4.47
N VAL A 102 -1.32 -4.12 -3.69
CA VAL A 102 -0.78 -2.77 -3.91
C VAL A 102 0.68 -2.86 -4.32
N SER A 103 1.05 -2.15 -5.37
CA SER A 103 2.45 -2.01 -5.78
C SER A 103 2.79 -0.57 -6.15
N ALA A 104 3.95 -0.11 -5.69
CA ALA A 104 4.56 1.14 -6.15
C ALA A 104 6.03 0.91 -6.52
N LEU A 105 6.49 1.44 -7.66
CA LEU A 105 7.95 1.43 -7.94
C LEU A 105 8.70 2.46 -7.07
N GLY A 106 7.99 3.49 -6.61
CA GLY A 106 8.48 4.45 -5.64
C GLY A 106 8.17 4.04 -4.21
N GLU A 107 8.05 5.05 -3.35
CA GLU A 107 7.70 4.88 -1.94
C GLU A 107 6.19 4.71 -1.77
N ILE A 108 5.80 3.88 -0.80
CA ILE A 108 4.44 3.84 -0.26
C ILE A 108 4.50 4.49 1.13
N ASP A 109 3.86 5.65 1.28
CA ASP A 109 3.81 6.43 2.52
C ASP A 109 2.35 6.67 2.92
N VAL A 110 1.94 6.03 4.02
CA VAL A 110 0.58 6.05 4.54
C VAL A 110 0.58 6.65 5.94
N SER A 111 -0.19 7.71 6.14
CA SER A 111 -0.24 8.41 7.43
C SER A 111 -1.15 7.75 8.46
N GLY A 112 -2.02 6.84 8.05
CA GLY A 112 -2.80 5.96 8.90
C GLY A 112 -2.33 4.51 8.79
N ASP A 113 -3.30 3.62 8.59
CA ASP A 113 -3.11 2.17 8.56
C ASP A 113 -3.01 1.63 7.12
N ILE A 114 -2.28 0.52 6.95
CA ILE A 114 -2.26 -0.28 5.72
C ILE A 114 -2.96 -1.60 6.01
N GLU A 115 -4.06 -1.87 5.32
CA GLU A 115 -4.85 -3.09 5.43
C GLU A 115 -5.12 -3.66 4.04
N VAL A 116 -4.22 -4.53 3.55
CA VAL A 116 -4.27 -5.07 2.18
C VAL A 116 -3.90 -6.55 2.14
N ASN A 117 -4.04 -7.23 1.00
CA ASN A 117 -3.63 -8.64 0.91
C ASN A 117 -2.17 -8.80 0.48
N TRP A 118 -1.68 -8.04 -0.50
CA TRP A 118 -0.25 -7.98 -0.80
C TRP A 118 0.23 -6.56 -0.99
N ILE A 119 1.48 -6.30 -0.62
CA ILE A 119 2.08 -4.99 -0.81
C ILE A 119 3.54 -5.09 -1.25
N PHE A 120 3.87 -4.32 -2.28
CA PHE A 120 5.19 -4.25 -2.90
C PHE A 120 5.62 -2.79 -3.08
N GLY A 121 6.80 -2.41 -2.59
CA GLY A 121 7.25 -1.01 -2.68
C GLY A 121 8.76 -0.88 -2.64
N ARG A 122 9.28 0.32 -2.92
CA ARG A 122 10.68 0.62 -2.63
C ARG A 122 10.91 0.85 -1.14
N ASN A 123 10.06 1.65 -0.53
CA ASN A 123 9.96 1.82 0.92
C ASN A 123 8.48 1.70 1.26
N ILE A 124 8.13 1.02 2.34
CA ILE A 124 6.75 0.90 2.79
C ILE A 124 6.68 1.47 4.20
N THR A 125 5.98 2.60 4.35
CA THR A 125 5.82 3.28 5.63
C THR A 125 4.34 3.46 5.96
N ALA A 126 3.96 3.08 7.18
CA ALA A 126 2.68 3.43 7.78
C ALA A 126 2.93 4.08 9.15
N LYS A 127 2.30 5.22 9.45
CA LYS A 127 2.39 5.79 10.82
C LYS A 127 1.53 5.03 11.81
N GLY A 128 0.49 4.35 11.35
CA GLY A 128 -0.29 3.39 12.12
C GLY A 128 0.28 1.98 12.01
N HIS A 129 -0.58 0.97 11.84
CA HIS A 129 -0.16 -0.42 11.64
C HIS A 129 -0.09 -0.83 10.17
N ILE A 130 0.61 -1.94 9.92
CA ILE A 130 0.60 -2.64 8.63
C ILE A 130 0.03 -4.04 8.88
N SER A 131 -1.14 -4.33 8.33
CA SER A 131 -1.81 -5.62 8.41
C SER A 131 -2.00 -6.20 7.01
N VAL A 132 -1.31 -7.30 6.71
CA VAL A 132 -1.25 -7.86 5.36
C VAL A 132 -1.59 -9.35 5.33
N GLY A 133 -2.68 -9.71 4.65
CA GLY A 133 -3.17 -11.10 4.55
C GLY A 133 -2.29 -12.04 3.72
N GLY A 134 -1.35 -11.48 2.95
CA GLY A 134 -0.45 -12.17 2.06
C GLY A 134 1.00 -11.91 2.44
N CYS A 135 1.74 -11.22 1.56
CA CYS A 135 3.16 -10.90 1.74
C CYS A 135 3.41 -9.39 1.70
N ILE A 136 4.43 -8.96 2.44
CA ILE A 136 5.00 -7.62 2.39
C ILE A 136 6.39 -7.74 1.78
N SER A 137 6.68 -7.02 0.71
CA SER A 137 8.01 -6.99 0.09
C SER A 137 8.45 -5.57 -0.21
N SER A 138 9.65 -5.20 0.25
CA SER A 138 10.25 -3.90 0.02
C SER A 138 11.68 -4.02 -0.49
N ASP A 139 12.03 -3.23 -1.51
CA ASP A 139 13.43 -3.10 -1.98
C ASP A 139 14.29 -2.23 -1.03
N GLY A 140 13.67 -1.65 0.00
CA GLY A 140 14.28 -0.79 1.01
C GLY A 140 13.69 -1.12 2.38
N ASP A 141 13.23 -0.11 3.10
CA ASP A 141 12.73 -0.29 4.45
C ASP A 141 11.22 -0.65 4.48
N ILE A 142 10.81 -1.35 5.54
CA ILE A 142 9.41 -1.50 5.97
C ILE A 142 9.31 -0.90 7.37
N VAL A 143 8.48 0.12 7.54
CA VAL A 143 8.35 0.87 8.80
C VAL A 143 6.88 1.02 9.18
N SER A 144 6.53 0.54 10.38
CA SER A 144 5.24 0.81 11.01
C SER A 144 5.43 1.61 12.29
N GLY A 145 4.55 2.60 12.49
CA GLY A 145 4.49 3.37 13.73
C GLY A 145 3.83 2.63 14.89
N ALA A 146 3.22 1.46 14.65
CA ALA A 146 2.64 0.58 15.65
C ALA A 146 3.17 -0.86 15.47
N PHE A 147 2.42 -1.73 14.78
CA PHE A 147 2.75 -3.14 14.57
C PHE A 147 2.72 -3.54 13.10
N ILE A 148 3.42 -4.65 12.80
CA ILE A 148 3.38 -5.31 11.50
C ILE A 148 2.81 -6.72 11.70
N ASP A 149 1.62 -6.96 11.17
CA ASP A 149 0.98 -8.26 11.09
C ASP A 149 0.99 -8.74 9.63
N CYS A 150 1.52 -9.93 9.39
CA CYS A 150 1.55 -10.53 8.07
C CYS A 150 1.21 -12.00 8.15
N GLN A 151 0.36 -12.51 7.27
CA GLN A 151 0.05 -13.94 7.32
C GLN A 151 1.17 -14.80 6.72
N ASN A 152 1.82 -14.36 5.64
CA ASN A 152 2.87 -15.13 4.98
C ASN A 152 4.27 -14.58 5.26
N MET A 153 4.87 -13.85 4.33
CA MET A 153 6.29 -13.48 4.39
C MET A 153 6.44 -11.96 4.46
N ILE A 154 7.41 -11.53 5.28
CA ILE A 154 7.87 -10.14 5.30
C ILE A 154 9.31 -10.12 4.78
N ARG A 155 9.54 -9.39 3.70
CA ARG A 155 10.87 -9.21 3.11
C ARG A 155 11.16 -7.74 2.94
N ALA A 156 12.26 -7.28 3.53
CA ALA A 156 12.86 -5.99 3.24
C ALA A 156 14.30 -6.23 2.82
N ASP A 157 14.71 -5.58 1.76
CA ASP A 157 16.11 -5.53 1.39
C ASP A 157 16.89 -4.58 2.34
N GLY A 158 16.21 -3.62 2.98
CA GLY A 158 16.67 -2.79 4.10
C GLY A 158 16.21 -3.29 5.48
N ASN A 159 15.68 -2.40 6.30
CA ASN A 159 15.24 -2.68 7.67
C ASN A 159 13.74 -3.00 7.76
N ILE A 160 13.36 -3.69 8.83
CA ILE A 160 11.96 -3.93 9.22
C ILE A 160 11.78 -3.40 10.63
N ILE A 161 10.96 -2.36 10.77
CA ILE A 161 10.81 -1.64 12.03
C ILE A 161 9.33 -1.53 12.37
N ALA A 162 8.97 -2.03 13.56
CA ALA A 162 7.68 -1.77 14.18
C ALA A 162 7.91 -1.26 15.61
N LYS A 163 7.10 -0.32 16.09
CA LYS A 163 7.28 0.18 17.46
C LYS A 163 6.83 -0.81 18.52
N GLU A 164 5.85 -1.65 18.22
CA GLU A 164 5.26 -2.59 19.17
C GLU A 164 5.68 -4.00 18.82
N TYR A 165 5.05 -4.63 17.84
CA TYR A 165 5.32 -6.02 17.52
C TYR A 165 5.41 -6.28 16.02
N ILE A 166 6.09 -7.37 15.69
CA ILE A 166 6.07 -7.97 14.36
C ILE A 166 5.63 -9.41 14.52
N ASN A 167 4.61 -9.80 13.76
CA ASN A 167 4.00 -11.11 13.87
C ASN A 167 3.79 -11.73 12.49
N ILE A 168 4.03 -13.04 12.39
CA ILE A 168 3.67 -13.85 11.24
C ILE A 168 2.80 -15.01 11.69
N ASP A 169 1.55 -15.05 11.20
CA ASP A 169 0.55 -16.01 11.68
C ASP A 169 0.72 -17.43 11.12
N PHE A 170 1.27 -17.61 9.91
CA PHE A 170 1.43 -18.95 9.32
C PHE A 170 2.74 -19.63 9.69
N ASN A 171 2.63 -20.89 10.09
CA ASN A 171 3.76 -21.76 10.42
C ASN A 171 4.78 -21.86 9.26
N ASN A 172 6.07 -21.87 9.62
CA ASN A 172 7.24 -21.97 8.73
C ASN A 172 7.55 -20.76 7.85
N GLN A 173 6.78 -19.69 7.96
CA GLN A 173 7.09 -18.45 7.25
C GLN A 173 8.15 -17.64 7.99
N LYS A 174 8.84 -16.78 7.23
CA LYS A 174 10.06 -16.12 7.69
C LYS A 174 10.07 -14.63 7.41
N ILE A 175 10.78 -13.90 8.27
CA ILE A 175 11.15 -12.51 8.04
C ILE A 175 12.57 -12.47 7.47
N PHE A 176 12.77 -11.63 6.46
CA PHE A 176 14.08 -11.36 5.86
C PHE A 176 14.32 -9.85 5.84
N ALA A 177 15.39 -9.38 6.48
CA ALA A 177 15.85 -7.99 6.43
C ALA A 177 17.30 -7.94 5.96
N GLY A 178 17.68 -6.94 5.16
CA GLY A 178 19.08 -6.71 4.81
C GLY A 178 19.65 -7.61 3.73
N LEU A 179 18.88 -7.86 2.67
CA LEU A 179 19.29 -8.77 1.59
C LEU A 179 20.21 -8.12 0.55
N TRP A 180 20.51 -6.83 0.67
CA TRP A 180 21.36 -6.09 -0.29
C TRP A 180 22.86 -6.28 -0.12
N ASP A 181 23.32 -6.81 1.01
CA ASP A 181 24.75 -6.90 1.28
C ASP A 181 25.20 -8.34 1.57
N ASP A 182 26.16 -8.80 0.77
CA ASP A 182 27.04 -9.94 1.08
C ASP A 182 28.01 -9.62 2.26
N CYS A 183 27.87 -8.43 2.85
CA CYS A 183 28.71 -7.90 3.92
C CYS A 183 27.98 -8.07 5.27
N GLU A 184 28.45 -8.96 6.14
CA GLU A 184 27.83 -9.24 7.46
C GLU A 184 27.63 -8.00 8.37
N GLU A 185 28.38 -6.92 8.12
CA GLU A 185 28.35 -5.70 8.93
C GLU A 185 27.12 -4.81 8.65
N SER A 186 26.55 -4.84 7.44
CA SER A 186 25.40 -4.02 7.02
C SER A 186 24.07 -4.78 6.99
N ALA A 187 24.03 -6.00 7.56
CA ALA A 187 22.81 -6.78 7.69
C ALA A 187 21.67 -5.94 8.30
N GLY A 188 20.60 -5.78 7.53
CA GLY A 188 19.38 -5.08 7.89
C GLY A 188 18.81 -5.53 9.22
N MET A 189 18.19 -4.58 9.92
CA MET A 189 17.68 -4.75 11.26
C MET A 189 16.20 -5.09 11.26
N ILE A 190 15.80 -6.05 12.11
CA ILE A 190 14.42 -6.32 12.51
C ILE A 190 14.26 -5.77 13.93
N SER A 191 13.53 -4.67 14.08
CA SER A 191 13.39 -3.95 15.35
C SER A 191 11.93 -3.86 15.79
N CYS A 192 11.64 -4.37 17.00
CA CYS A 192 10.32 -4.31 17.64
C CYS A 192 10.43 -4.55 19.15
N LYS A 193 9.35 -4.34 19.91
CA LYS A 193 9.28 -4.75 21.33
C LYS A 193 8.98 -6.24 21.50
N LYS A 194 8.21 -6.82 20.58
CA LYS A 194 7.85 -8.24 20.57
C LYS A 194 7.91 -8.82 19.17
N LEU A 195 8.62 -9.94 19.02
CA LEU A 195 8.72 -10.66 17.75
C LEU A 195 8.02 -12.02 17.87
N ASN A 196 7.00 -12.25 17.06
CA ASN A 196 6.32 -13.54 16.93
C ASN A 196 6.44 -14.07 15.50
N ALA A 197 7.66 -14.40 15.09
CA ALA A 197 7.95 -14.92 13.76
C ALA A 197 9.29 -15.66 13.75
N THR A 198 9.51 -16.51 12.75
CA THR A 198 10.85 -17.06 12.49
C THR A 198 11.65 -16.07 11.65
N VAL A 199 12.90 -15.81 12.02
CA VAL A 199 13.80 -14.97 11.21
C VAL A 199 14.60 -15.85 10.27
N GLY A 200 14.50 -15.57 8.97
CA GLY A 200 15.29 -16.22 7.93
C GLY A 200 16.63 -15.53 7.70
N HIS A 201 16.65 -14.19 7.72
CA HIS A 201 17.83 -13.36 7.56
C HIS A 201 17.63 -11.99 8.23
N GLY A 202 18.72 -11.36 8.67
CA GLY A 202 18.71 -10.06 9.33
C GLY A 202 19.03 -10.13 10.83
N LYS A 203 19.47 -8.99 11.38
CA LYS A 203 19.79 -8.86 12.82
C LYS A 203 18.53 -8.52 13.59
N VAL A 204 18.27 -9.19 14.70
CA VAL A 204 17.10 -8.91 15.53
C VAL A 204 17.49 -8.02 16.70
N ARG A 205 16.77 -6.92 16.86
CA ARG A 205 16.84 -6.06 18.04
C ARG A 205 15.47 -5.96 18.68
N VAL A 206 15.22 -6.87 19.62
CA VAL A 206 14.06 -6.75 20.51
C VAL A 206 14.42 -5.76 21.62
N ASN A 207 13.76 -4.60 21.65
CA ASN A 207 13.89 -3.64 22.75
C ASN A 207 12.65 -3.76 23.65
N PRO A 208 12.63 -4.70 24.63
CA PRO A 208 11.63 -4.64 25.68
C PRO A 208 11.88 -3.35 26.47
N ASP A 209 10.82 -2.63 26.81
CA ASP A 209 10.88 -1.36 27.54
C ASP A 209 11.82 -1.39 28.77
#